data_AF-A0AAD3DCG3-F1
#
_entry.id   AF-A0AAD3DCG3-F1
#
_cell.length_a   1.000
_cell.length_b   1.000
_cell.length_c   1.000
_cell.angle_alpha   90.00
_cell.angle_beta   90.00
_cell.angle_gamma   90.00
#
_symmetry.space_group_name_H-M   'P 1'
#
loop_
_entity.id
_entity.type
_entity.pdbx_description
1 polymer ?
#
loop_
_entity_poly.entity_id
_entity_poly.type
_entity_poly.pdbx_seq_one_letter_code
_entity_poly.pdbx_strand_id
1 'polypeptide(L)'
;MLLRAPLLVKHAKVLASKSSPSLSVMRRSFLTISDTEDEVPSPLLDLKEMAMKFNYCDENGFRKPDQHWSMVLSACESYDAAPSTRTINFQRISEHGIDFVSKKKVESIYDFERPVSFLYTEGKYKPGHKVTQWRGEGVCAKIELEELLAYIPEYTLTEIVASCRARKEIDNMSERQSITGVKSRFIEIVQETRQELANSQITMEELNSCIEAWRFLPSEMEKMVGGTDEIMWDRWEFRKEEGSEVWKDARQLMPY
;
A
#
# COMPACT_ATOMS: atom_id res chain seq x y z
N MET A 1 47.73 50.28 -1.97
CA MET A 1 49.18 50.21 -2.23
C MET A 1 49.86 49.82 -0.92
N LEU A 2 50.65 48.72 -0.94
CA LEU A 2 51.64 48.29 0.06
C LEU A 2 51.08 47.83 1.43
N LEU A 3 50.96 46.52 1.68
CA LEU A 3 52.02 45.54 2.06
C LEU A 3 52.55 45.77 3.48
N ARG A 4 52.32 44.80 4.39
CA ARG A 4 53.35 43.91 4.96
C ARG A 4 52.83 43.09 6.15
N ALA A 5 52.84 41.77 6.00
CA ALA A 5 53.23 40.83 7.06
C ALA A 5 54.78 40.83 7.16
N PRO A 6 55.39 40.39 8.29
CA PRO A 6 55.85 38.99 8.43
C PRO A 6 55.67 38.43 9.87
N LEU A 7 55.27 37.16 10.08
CA LEU A 7 56.05 35.90 10.13
C LEU A 7 57.14 35.80 11.22
N LEU A 8 56.96 34.82 12.13
CA LEU A 8 57.97 33.87 12.68
C LEU A 8 57.26 32.98 13.74
N VAL A 9 56.78 31.79 13.39
CA VAL A 9 57.47 30.48 13.44
C VAL A 9 58.20 30.23 14.77
N LYS A 10 57.74 29.22 15.52
CA LYS A 10 58.63 28.25 16.19
C LYS A 10 57.91 26.91 16.40
N HIS A 11 58.65 25.87 16.05
CA HIS A 11 58.30 24.45 16.04
C HIS A 11 58.06 23.87 17.44
N ALA A 12 57.22 22.83 17.50
CA ALA A 12 57.54 21.61 18.25
C ALA A 12 56.89 20.40 17.56
N LYS A 13 57.74 19.51 17.04
CA LYS A 13 57.41 18.12 16.70
C LYS A 13 57.45 17.31 18.00
N VAL A 14 56.43 16.49 18.25
CA VAL A 14 56.59 15.22 18.98
C VAL A 14 55.80 14.15 18.25
N LEU A 15 56.53 13.12 17.83
CA LEU A 15 56.06 11.85 17.29
C LEU A 15 55.51 10.98 18.44
N ALA A 16 54.34 10.35 18.26
CA ALA A 16 54.04 9.10 18.92
C ALA A 16 52.96 8.30 18.17
N SER A 17 53.41 7.13 17.70
CA SER A 17 52.69 5.88 17.43
C SER A 17 51.31 5.89 16.77
N LYS A 18 51.31 5.36 15.54
CA LYS A 18 50.21 4.63 14.91
C LYS A 18 49.65 3.57 15.86
N SER A 19 48.38 3.68 16.20
CA SER A 19 47.50 2.54 16.41
C SER A 19 46.26 2.78 15.56
N SER A 20 46.17 2.05 14.46
CA SER A 20 45.00 2.02 13.58
C SER A 20 43.75 1.79 14.44
N PRO A 21 42.67 2.57 14.27
CA PRO A 21 41.41 2.21 14.89
C PRO A 21 40.97 0.91 14.21
N SER A 22 40.91 -0.20 14.95
CA SER A 22 40.16 -1.36 14.51
C SER A 22 38.71 -0.89 14.40
N LEU A 23 38.30 -0.53 13.18
CA LEU A 23 36.91 -0.42 12.80
C LEU A 23 36.33 -1.83 12.87
N SER A 24 36.04 -2.28 14.09
CA SER A 24 34.98 -3.23 14.33
C SER A 24 33.69 -2.50 13.96
N VAL A 25 33.41 -2.46 12.65
CA VAL A 25 32.07 -2.20 12.14
C VAL A 25 31.22 -3.31 12.74
N MET A 26 30.59 -3.01 13.87
CA MET A 26 29.47 -3.77 14.37
C MET A 26 28.46 -3.79 13.23
N ARG A 27 28.43 -4.90 12.48
CA ARG A 27 27.25 -5.33 11.75
C ARG A 27 26.13 -5.48 12.78
N ARG A 28 25.42 -4.40 13.07
CA ARG A 28 24.09 -4.47 13.67
C ARG A 28 23.11 -4.85 12.56
N SER A 29 23.17 -6.09 12.10
CA SER A 29 22.06 -6.75 11.42
C SER A 29 21.20 -7.39 12.51
N PHE A 30 20.41 -6.60 13.21
CA PHE A 30 19.44 -7.14 14.19
C PHE A 30 18.22 -6.23 14.21
N LEU A 31 17.40 -6.35 13.17
CA LEU A 31 15.97 -6.34 13.39
C LEU A 31 15.67 -7.73 13.97
N THR A 32 15.66 -7.82 15.30
CA THR A 32 14.99 -8.91 15.99
C THR A 32 13.52 -8.84 15.58
N ILE A 33 13.11 -9.77 14.71
CA ILE A 33 11.75 -10.32 14.81
C ILE A 33 11.64 -10.71 16.29
N SER A 34 10.60 -10.26 16.99
CA SER A 34 10.45 -10.52 18.42
C SER A 34 10.62 -12.02 18.69
N ASP A 35 11.71 -12.39 19.38
CA ASP A 35 11.97 -13.74 19.89
C ASP A 35 11.04 -14.06 21.08
N THR A 36 9.75 -13.77 20.96
CA THR A 36 8.72 -14.33 21.84
C THR A 36 8.38 -15.68 21.25
N GLU A 37 8.92 -16.75 21.84
CA GLU A 37 8.83 -18.15 21.38
C GLU A 37 7.38 -18.67 21.17
N ASP A 38 6.36 -17.89 21.52
CA ASP A 38 4.94 -18.28 21.48
C ASP A 38 4.08 -17.54 20.43
N GLU A 39 4.59 -16.54 19.70
CA GLU A 39 3.79 -15.83 18.68
C GLU A 39 4.22 -16.23 17.26
N VAL A 40 3.33 -16.95 16.57
CA VAL A 40 3.49 -17.28 15.16
C VAL A 40 3.61 -15.97 14.36
N PRO A 41 4.68 -15.77 13.57
CA PRO A 41 4.89 -14.52 12.85
C PRO A 41 3.78 -14.29 11.83
N SER A 42 3.07 -13.17 11.94
CA SER A 42 2.03 -12.78 10.99
C SER A 42 2.49 -11.57 10.16
N PRO A 43 2.80 -11.75 8.86
CA PRO A 43 3.21 -10.64 7.99
C PRO A 43 2.13 -9.55 7.86
N LEU A 44 0.85 -9.91 8.06
CA LEU A 44 -0.25 -8.96 8.08
C LEU A 44 -0.24 -8.09 9.34
N LEU A 45 0.11 -8.67 10.50
CA LEU A 45 0.27 -7.90 11.74
C LEU A 45 1.49 -6.98 11.65
N ASP A 46 2.62 -7.46 11.13
CA ASP A 46 3.81 -6.65 10.84
C ASP A 46 3.47 -5.44 9.94
N LEU A 47 2.70 -5.68 8.88
CA LEU A 47 2.27 -4.64 7.95
C LEU A 47 1.30 -3.66 8.63
N LYS A 48 0.38 -4.15 9.46
CA LYS A 48 -0.53 -3.32 10.26
C LYS A 48 0.24 -2.44 11.25
N GLU A 49 1.17 -2.99 12.02
CA GLU A 49 2.00 -2.25 12.96
C GLU A 49 2.82 -1.15 12.28
N MET A 50 3.37 -1.46 11.10
CA MET A 50 4.04 -0.47 10.27
C MET A 50 3.08 0.65 9.87
N ALA A 51 1.90 0.32 9.35
CA ALA A 51 0.89 1.31 8.96
C ALA A 51 0.44 2.17 10.15
N MET A 52 0.29 1.58 11.34
CA MET A 52 -0.01 2.30 12.58
C MET A 52 1.11 3.27 12.96
N LYS A 53 2.38 2.86 12.82
CA LYS A 53 3.55 3.72 13.07
C LYS A 53 3.61 4.92 12.14
N PHE A 54 3.16 4.77 10.89
CA PHE A 54 3.02 5.87 9.93
C PHE A 54 1.70 6.65 10.07
N ASN A 55 0.87 6.31 11.06
CA ASN A 55 -0.42 6.93 11.33
C ASN A 55 -1.45 6.79 10.17
N TYR A 56 -1.37 5.72 9.39
CA TYR A 56 -2.34 5.44 8.33
C TYR A 56 -3.60 4.75 8.81
N CYS A 57 -3.51 3.95 9.87
CA CYS A 57 -4.63 3.20 10.44
C CYS A 57 -4.72 3.30 11.96
N ASP A 58 -5.87 2.92 12.51
CA ASP A 58 -6.13 2.79 13.94
C ASP A 58 -5.64 1.43 14.51
N GLU A 59 -5.91 1.20 15.80
CA GLU A 59 -5.55 -0.05 16.49
C GLU A 59 -6.26 -1.30 15.96
N ASN A 60 -7.39 -1.13 15.28
CA ASN A 60 -8.14 -2.20 14.63
C ASN A 60 -7.67 -2.41 13.18
N GLY A 61 -6.75 -1.57 12.71
CA GLY A 61 -6.20 -1.59 11.37
C GLY A 61 -7.08 -0.91 10.34
N PHE A 62 -8.16 -0.24 10.74
CA PHE A 62 -8.98 0.56 9.84
C PHE A 62 -8.24 1.83 9.44
N ARG A 63 -8.38 2.21 8.17
CA ARG A 63 -7.80 3.44 7.65
C ARG A 63 -8.36 4.66 8.40
N LYS A 64 -7.46 5.55 8.82
CA LYS A 64 -7.85 6.83 9.40
C LYS A 64 -8.40 7.78 8.33
N PRO A 65 -9.33 8.67 8.70
CA PRO A 65 -9.83 9.70 7.79
C PRO A 65 -8.69 10.49 7.12
N ASP A 66 -8.89 10.85 5.85
CA ASP A 66 -7.98 11.68 5.03
C ASP A 66 -6.56 11.12 4.78
N GLN A 67 -6.22 9.94 5.27
CA GLN A 67 -4.90 9.35 5.02
C GLN A 67 -4.83 8.77 3.60
N HIS A 68 -3.89 9.18 2.76
CA HIS A 68 -3.72 8.56 1.45
C HIS A 68 -2.92 7.25 1.58
N TRP A 69 -3.63 6.14 1.70
CA TRP A 69 -3.05 4.81 1.90
C TRP A 69 -3.48 3.87 0.78
N SER A 70 -2.54 3.54 -0.10
CA SER A 70 -2.81 2.84 -1.36
C SER A 70 -1.79 1.75 -1.65
N MET A 71 -2.23 0.70 -2.33
CA MET A 71 -1.39 -0.35 -2.89
C MET A 71 -1.68 -0.52 -4.38
N VAL A 72 -0.77 -1.21 -5.05
CA VAL A 72 -0.96 -1.66 -6.42
C VAL A 72 -1.43 -3.10 -6.36
N LEU A 73 -2.54 -3.40 -7.05
CA LEU A 73 -3.08 -4.75 -7.20
C LEU A 73 -3.03 -5.16 -8.67
N SER A 74 -2.58 -6.38 -8.92
CA SER A 74 -2.38 -6.95 -10.24
C SER A 74 -3.13 -8.26 -10.34
N ALA A 75 -3.94 -8.41 -11.39
CA ALA A 75 -4.67 -9.64 -11.69
C ALA A 75 -4.43 -10.03 -13.17
N CYS A 76 -4.30 -11.32 -13.44
CA CYS A 76 -4.19 -11.84 -14.79
C CYS A 76 -5.50 -12.50 -15.21
N GLU A 77 -5.92 -12.25 -16.45
CA GLU A 77 -7.10 -12.95 -17.00
C GLU A 77 -6.79 -14.44 -17.27
N SER A 78 -5.58 -14.71 -17.73
CA SER A 78 -5.09 -16.06 -18.00
C SER A 78 -3.56 -16.05 -17.94
N TYR A 79 -2.94 -17.22 -17.98
CA TYR A 79 -1.48 -17.36 -18.01
C TYR A 79 -0.83 -16.69 -19.24
N ASP A 80 -1.57 -16.59 -20.35
CA ASP A 80 -1.08 -15.99 -21.59
C ASP A 80 -1.45 -14.49 -21.72
N ALA A 81 -2.24 -13.96 -20.78
CA ALA A 81 -2.66 -12.57 -20.79
C ALA A 81 -1.68 -11.69 -20.00
N ALA A 82 -1.49 -10.45 -20.47
CA ALA A 82 -0.74 -9.46 -19.70
C ALA A 82 -1.45 -9.15 -18.37
N PRO A 83 -0.72 -8.99 -17.25
CA PRO A 83 -1.31 -8.61 -15.98
C PRO A 83 -1.94 -7.23 -16.08
N SER A 84 -3.16 -7.14 -15.56
CA SER A 84 -3.88 -5.89 -15.46
C SER A 84 -3.66 -5.31 -14.07
N THR A 85 -3.14 -4.09 -14.00
CA THR A 85 -2.68 -3.46 -12.75
C THR A 85 -3.50 -2.21 -12.42
N ARG A 86 -3.87 -2.03 -11.14
CA ARG A 86 -4.51 -0.78 -10.64
C ARG A 86 -4.03 -0.41 -9.26
N THR A 87 -4.07 0.89 -8.97
CA THR A 87 -3.97 1.39 -7.61
C THR A 87 -5.33 1.23 -6.91
N ILE A 88 -5.30 0.66 -5.72
CA ILE A 88 -6.46 0.55 -4.82
C ILE A 88 -6.10 1.11 -3.45
N ASN A 89 -7.11 1.58 -2.73
CA ASN A 89 -6.92 2.12 -1.40
C ASN A 89 -7.20 1.06 -0.35
N PHE A 90 -6.33 0.97 0.65
CA PHE A 90 -6.60 0.20 1.85
C PHE A 90 -7.84 0.77 2.56
N GLN A 91 -8.65 -0.12 3.11
CA GLN A 91 -9.70 0.23 4.06
C GLN A 91 -9.41 -0.38 5.42
N ARG A 92 -8.87 -1.61 5.46
CA ARG A 92 -8.43 -2.26 6.69
C ARG A 92 -7.28 -3.21 6.43
N ILE A 93 -6.38 -3.37 7.41
CA ILE A 93 -5.50 -4.53 7.51
C ILE A 93 -5.81 -5.25 8.82
N SER A 94 -6.16 -6.52 8.69
CA SER A 94 -6.48 -7.42 9.81
C SER A 94 -5.61 -8.68 9.74
N GLU A 95 -5.64 -9.51 10.78
CA GLU A 95 -4.97 -10.81 10.76
C GLU A 95 -5.48 -11.75 9.65
N HIS A 96 -6.71 -11.54 9.19
CA HIS A 96 -7.34 -12.36 8.15
C HIS A 96 -7.02 -11.88 6.74
N GLY A 97 -6.62 -10.63 6.55
CA GLY A 97 -6.35 -10.09 5.22
C GLY A 97 -6.42 -8.57 5.12
N ILE A 98 -6.36 -8.11 3.87
CA ILE A 98 -6.38 -6.69 3.49
C ILE A 98 -7.72 -6.37 2.85
N ASP A 99 -8.48 -5.47 3.45
CA ASP A 99 -9.80 -5.08 2.98
C ASP A 99 -9.73 -3.82 2.11
N PHE A 100 -10.45 -3.84 0.99
CA PHE A 100 -10.54 -2.72 0.06
C PHE A 100 -11.91 -2.68 -0.63
N VAL A 101 -12.21 -1.55 -1.28
CA VAL A 101 -13.43 -1.40 -2.10
C VAL A 101 -13.08 -1.09 -3.54
N SER A 102 -14.00 -1.47 -4.43
CA SER A 102 -13.88 -1.22 -5.86
C SER A 102 -15.25 -0.94 -6.47
N LYS A 103 -15.25 -0.32 -7.66
CA LYS A 103 -16.47 -0.15 -8.45
C LYS A 103 -16.96 -1.52 -8.92
N LYS A 104 -18.23 -1.85 -8.63
CA LYS A 104 -18.95 -3.03 -9.12
C LYS A 104 -18.97 -3.01 -10.65
N LYS A 105 -18.58 -4.13 -11.25
CA LYS A 105 -18.42 -4.24 -12.69
C LYS A 105 -19.62 -4.90 -13.35
N VAL A 106 -19.96 -4.42 -14.53
CA VAL A 106 -20.91 -5.08 -15.45
C VAL A 106 -20.15 -6.03 -16.39
N GLU A 107 -18.92 -5.67 -16.80
CA GLU A 107 -18.06 -6.43 -17.73
C GLU A 107 -16.57 -6.04 -17.50
N SER A 108 -15.78 -6.81 -16.74
CA SER A 108 -14.34 -6.50 -16.63
C SER A 108 -13.46 -7.73 -16.50
N ILE A 109 -12.26 -7.59 -17.07
CA ILE A 109 -11.11 -8.49 -17.06
C ILE A 109 -10.59 -8.84 -15.65
N TYR A 110 -10.85 -8.02 -14.63
CA TYR A 110 -10.47 -8.33 -13.25
C TYR A 110 -11.56 -9.16 -12.60
N ASP A 111 -11.41 -10.46 -12.78
CA ASP A 111 -12.06 -11.46 -11.97
C ASP A 111 -11.20 -11.67 -10.72
N PHE A 112 -11.66 -11.13 -9.59
CA PHE A 112 -10.99 -11.28 -8.29
C PHE A 112 -11.15 -12.67 -7.69
N GLU A 113 -11.90 -13.56 -8.34
CA GLU A 113 -11.94 -15.00 -8.04
C GLU A 113 -10.68 -15.72 -8.53
N ARG A 114 -9.78 -15.01 -9.22
CA ARG A 114 -8.48 -15.51 -9.67
C ARG A 114 -7.35 -15.11 -8.72
N PRO A 115 -6.20 -15.79 -8.79
CA PRO A 115 -5.01 -15.36 -8.08
C PRO A 115 -4.63 -13.92 -8.44
N VAL A 116 -4.38 -13.12 -7.43
CA VAL A 116 -3.93 -11.74 -7.55
C VAL A 116 -2.64 -11.53 -6.77
N SER A 117 -1.88 -10.52 -7.17
CA SER A 117 -0.71 -10.06 -6.42
C SER A 117 -0.88 -8.60 -6.04
N PHE A 118 -0.32 -8.21 -4.90
CA PHE A 118 -0.24 -6.82 -4.51
C PHE A 118 1.22 -6.37 -4.30
N LEU A 119 1.44 -5.08 -4.46
CA LEU A 119 2.65 -4.37 -4.11
C LEU A 119 2.28 -3.14 -3.29
N TYR A 120 2.83 -3.05 -2.09
CA TYR A 120 2.80 -1.86 -1.25
C TYR A 120 4.23 -1.39 -0.99
N THR A 121 4.45 -0.08 -0.97
CA THR A 121 5.78 0.51 -0.76
C THR A 121 5.65 1.70 0.16
N GLU A 122 6.52 1.78 1.16
CA GLU A 122 6.58 2.86 2.13
C GLU A 122 8.02 3.38 2.28
N GLY A 123 8.16 4.67 2.61
CA GLY A 123 9.46 5.34 2.73
C GLY A 123 9.91 6.07 1.47
N LYS A 124 11.15 6.57 1.50
CA LYS A 124 11.73 7.40 0.43
C LYS A 124 13.05 6.80 -0.02
N TYR A 125 13.20 6.59 -1.33
CA TYR A 125 14.46 6.09 -1.89
C TYR A 125 15.46 7.24 -2.05
N LYS A 126 16.08 7.65 -0.94
CA LYS A 126 17.04 8.77 -0.86
C LYS A 126 18.14 8.46 0.18
N PRO A 127 19.33 9.09 0.09
CA PRO A 127 20.40 8.94 1.07
C PRO A 127 19.92 9.17 2.51
N GLY A 128 20.31 8.28 3.42
CA GLY A 128 19.90 8.27 4.83
C GLY A 128 18.49 7.74 5.09
N HIS A 129 17.72 7.36 4.05
CA HIS A 129 16.38 6.81 4.18
C HIS A 129 16.30 5.36 3.71
N LYS A 130 15.42 4.60 4.37
CA LYS A 130 15.03 3.26 3.95
C LYS A 130 13.68 3.27 3.24
N VAL A 131 13.49 2.28 2.39
CA VAL A 131 12.24 1.91 1.74
C VAL A 131 11.89 0.51 2.20
N THR A 132 10.61 0.30 2.48
CA THR A 132 10.06 -1.02 2.74
C THR A 132 9.05 -1.36 1.67
N GLN A 133 9.21 -2.50 1.03
CA GLN A 133 8.26 -3.06 0.08
C GLN A 133 7.60 -4.29 0.69
N TRP A 134 6.30 -4.37 0.52
CA TRP A 134 5.51 -5.55 0.79
C TRP A 134 4.93 -6.06 -0.52
N ARG A 135 5.13 -7.35 -0.76
CA ARG A 135 4.52 -8.07 -1.87
C ARG A 135 3.69 -9.18 -1.29
N GLY A 136 2.64 -9.56 -1.98
CA GLY A 136 1.96 -10.79 -1.64
C GLY A 136 1.16 -11.33 -2.79
N GLU A 137 0.93 -12.63 -2.73
CA GLU A 137 0.16 -13.41 -3.68
C GLU A 137 -0.95 -14.13 -2.92
N GLY A 138 -2.12 -14.21 -3.53
CA GLY A 138 -3.29 -14.79 -2.88
C GLY A 138 -4.55 -14.64 -3.72
N VAL A 139 -5.69 -14.69 -3.05
CA VAL A 139 -7.01 -14.58 -3.68
C VAL A 139 -7.82 -13.47 -3.03
N CYS A 140 -8.87 -13.01 -3.68
CA CYS A 140 -9.80 -12.04 -3.10
C CYS A 140 -11.15 -12.70 -2.82
N ALA A 141 -11.67 -12.51 -1.61
CA ALA A 141 -13.01 -12.91 -1.22
C ALA A 141 -13.93 -11.69 -1.13
N LYS A 142 -15.18 -11.82 -1.57
CA LYS A 142 -16.20 -10.79 -1.34
C LYS A 142 -16.54 -10.73 0.14
N ILE A 143 -16.75 -9.52 0.65
CA ILE A 143 -17.24 -9.26 2.01
C ILE A 143 -18.40 -8.27 1.94
N GLU A 144 -19.16 -8.16 3.03
CA GLU A 144 -20.27 -7.22 3.13
C GLU A 144 -19.75 -5.77 3.13
N LEU A 145 -20.38 -4.90 2.33
CA LEU A 145 -19.97 -3.50 2.20
C LEU A 145 -20.15 -2.73 3.51
N GLU A 146 -21.18 -3.09 4.26
CA GLU A 146 -21.58 -2.54 5.55
C GLU A 146 -20.44 -2.62 6.58
N GLU A 147 -19.56 -3.63 6.50
CA GLU A 147 -18.40 -3.77 7.40
C GLU A 147 -17.36 -2.65 7.22
N LEU A 148 -17.28 -2.08 6.02
CA LEU A 148 -16.27 -1.07 5.67
C LEU A 148 -16.84 0.34 5.57
N LEU A 149 -18.15 0.48 5.35
CA LEU A 149 -18.77 1.74 4.89
C LEU A 149 -18.40 2.96 5.74
N ALA A 150 -18.34 2.80 7.06
CA ALA A 150 -18.01 3.88 8.00
C ALA A 150 -16.58 4.42 7.86
N TYR A 151 -15.68 3.66 7.22
CA TYR A 151 -14.25 3.97 7.09
C TYR A 151 -13.85 4.33 5.66
N ILE A 152 -14.74 4.11 4.68
CA ILE A 152 -14.47 4.49 3.30
C ILE A 152 -14.54 6.02 3.21
N PRO A 153 -13.51 6.70 2.68
CA PRO A 153 -13.57 8.14 2.51
C PRO A 153 -14.74 8.54 1.62
N GLU A 154 -15.48 9.59 2.01
CA GLU A 154 -16.66 10.08 1.27
C GLU A 154 -16.36 10.36 -0.20
N TYR A 155 -15.17 10.87 -0.51
CA TYR A 155 -14.77 11.14 -1.89
C TYR A 155 -14.68 9.84 -2.73
N THR A 156 -14.30 8.71 -2.12
CA THR A 156 -14.24 7.40 -2.79
C THR A 156 -15.65 6.89 -3.10
N LEU A 157 -16.57 7.00 -2.13
CA LEU A 157 -17.98 6.67 -2.34
C LEU A 157 -18.60 7.54 -3.45
N THR A 158 -18.39 8.85 -3.35
CA THR A 158 -18.87 9.83 -4.32
C THR A 158 -18.36 9.52 -5.72
N GLU A 159 -17.05 9.29 -5.89
CA GLU A 159 -16.44 9.01 -7.19
C GLU A 159 -17.00 7.72 -7.81
N ILE A 160 -17.12 6.65 -7.03
CA ILE A 160 -17.62 5.36 -7.55
C ILE A 160 -19.09 5.48 -7.95
N VAL A 161 -19.95 6.03 -7.09
CA VAL A 161 -21.39 6.18 -7.36
C VAL A 161 -21.64 7.13 -8.53
N ALA A 162 -21.00 8.30 -8.55
CA ALA A 162 -21.11 9.25 -9.65
C ALA A 162 -20.65 8.62 -10.98
N SER A 163 -19.56 7.85 -10.96
CA SER A 163 -19.08 7.11 -12.13
C SER A 163 -20.05 6.01 -12.59
N CYS A 164 -20.80 5.38 -11.68
CA CYS A 164 -21.86 4.43 -12.04
C CYS A 164 -23.07 5.13 -12.66
N ARG A 165 -23.55 6.23 -12.06
CA ARG A 165 -24.66 7.04 -12.57
C ARG A 165 -24.35 7.61 -13.95
N ALA A 166 -23.17 8.22 -14.11
CA ALA A 166 -22.73 8.78 -15.39
C ALA A 166 -22.70 7.72 -16.49
N ARG A 167 -22.26 6.49 -16.19
CA ARG A 167 -22.28 5.40 -17.17
C ARG A 167 -23.70 5.04 -17.59
N LYS A 168 -24.63 4.89 -16.62
CA LYS A 168 -26.05 4.61 -16.91
C LYS A 168 -26.70 5.72 -17.74
N GLU A 169 -26.37 6.99 -17.47
CA GLU A 169 -26.86 8.11 -18.28
C GLU A 169 -26.29 8.06 -19.69
N ILE A 170 -24.96 7.91 -19.84
CA ILE A 170 -24.28 7.89 -21.15
C ILE A 170 -24.75 6.71 -22.02
N ASP A 171 -24.90 5.52 -21.45
CA ASP A 171 -25.36 4.32 -22.18
C ASP A 171 -26.81 4.50 -22.70
N ASN A 172 -27.61 5.35 -22.03
CA ASN A 172 -28.97 5.70 -22.45
C ASN A 172 -29.02 6.90 -23.43
N MET A 173 -27.93 7.66 -23.57
CA MET A 173 -27.86 8.79 -24.49
C MET A 173 -27.40 8.32 -25.87
N SER A 174 -28.39 8.01 -26.71
CA SER A 174 -28.24 7.97 -28.16
C SER A 174 -27.77 9.35 -28.67
N GLU A 175 -26.55 9.43 -29.20
CA GLU A 175 -25.98 10.51 -30.03
C GLU A 175 -25.25 11.73 -29.39
N ARG A 176 -24.00 11.90 -29.85
CA ARG A 176 -23.31 13.17 -30.19
C ARG A 176 -23.27 14.30 -29.15
N GLN A 177 -22.86 14.00 -27.92
CA GLN A 177 -22.33 15.07 -27.06
C GLN A 177 -20.86 15.35 -27.38
N SER A 178 -20.51 16.64 -27.50
CA SER A 178 -19.11 17.05 -27.55
C SER A 178 -18.38 16.63 -26.27
N ILE A 179 -17.07 16.37 -26.35
CA ILE A 179 -16.24 16.01 -25.18
C ILE A 179 -16.43 17.00 -24.02
N THR A 180 -16.64 18.28 -24.33
CA THR A 180 -16.90 19.35 -23.35
C THR A 180 -18.26 19.22 -22.66
N GLY A 181 -19.30 18.80 -23.39
CA GLY A 181 -20.64 18.54 -22.84
C GLY A 181 -20.63 17.37 -21.85
N VAL A 182 -19.98 16.26 -22.23
CA VAL A 182 -19.84 15.07 -21.36
C VAL A 182 -19.08 15.39 -20.07
N LYS A 183 -18.00 16.18 -20.16
CA LYS A 183 -17.24 16.61 -18.98
C LYS A 183 -18.07 17.47 -18.03
N SER A 184 -18.84 18.42 -18.57
CA SER A 184 -19.67 19.32 -17.76
C SER A 184 -20.75 18.52 -17.02
N ARG A 185 -21.43 17.62 -17.75
CA ARG A 185 -22.44 16.74 -17.15
C ARG A 185 -21.86 15.81 -16.08
N PHE A 186 -20.67 15.25 -16.31
CA PHE A 186 -20.02 14.43 -15.29
C PHE A 186 -19.73 15.21 -14.00
N ILE A 187 -19.29 16.47 -14.11
CA ILE A 187 -19.05 17.33 -12.93
C ILE A 187 -20.35 17.58 -12.18
N GLU A 188 -21.46 17.84 -12.87
CA GLU A 188 -22.79 17.98 -12.26
C GLU A 188 -23.17 16.73 -11.47
N ILE A 189 -23.05 15.54 -12.09
CA ILE A 189 -23.35 14.26 -11.43
C ILE A 189 -22.50 14.08 -10.17
N VAL A 190 -21.20 14.40 -10.23
CA VAL A 190 -20.32 14.32 -9.05
C VAL A 190 -20.78 15.27 -7.94
N GLN A 191 -21.18 16.49 -8.27
CA GLN A 191 -21.67 17.46 -7.29
C GLN A 191 -23.00 17.03 -6.67
N GLU A 192 -23.94 16.56 -7.48
CA GLU A 192 -25.23 16.01 -7.04
C GLU A 192 -25.02 14.81 -6.11
N THR A 193 -24.22 13.82 -6.53
CA THR A 193 -23.90 12.64 -5.72
C THR A 193 -23.23 13.03 -4.40
N ARG A 194 -22.32 14.01 -4.40
CA ARG A 194 -21.70 14.49 -3.16
C ARG A 194 -22.73 15.08 -2.20
N GLN A 195 -23.65 15.90 -2.71
CA GLN A 195 -24.68 16.54 -1.90
C GLN A 195 -25.68 15.51 -1.33
N GLU A 196 -26.06 14.53 -2.14
CA GLU A 196 -26.94 13.43 -1.71
C GLU A 196 -26.27 12.54 -0.66
N LEU A 197 -24.98 12.23 -0.82
CA LEU A 197 -24.23 11.47 0.18
C LEU A 197 -24.19 12.21 1.52
N ALA A 198 -23.87 13.51 1.50
CA ALA A 198 -23.85 14.35 2.70
C ALA A 198 -25.22 14.46 3.39
N ASN A 199 -26.30 14.37 2.62
CA ASN A 199 -27.68 14.38 3.12
C ASN A 199 -28.21 12.96 3.44
N SER A 200 -27.38 11.92 3.34
CA SER A 200 -27.76 10.51 3.51
C SER A 200 -28.94 10.07 2.62
N GLN A 201 -28.99 10.57 1.39
CA GLN A 201 -30.04 10.28 0.40
C GLN A 201 -29.69 9.12 -0.53
N ILE A 202 -28.43 8.67 -0.54
CA ILE A 202 -28.00 7.49 -1.30
C ILE A 202 -28.33 6.23 -0.49
N THR A 203 -29.15 5.34 -1.04
CA THR A 203 -29.58 4.13 -0.32
C THR A 203 -28.52 3.04 -0.35
N MET A 204 -28.61 2.07 0.57
CA MET A 204 -27.69 0.93 0.57
C MET A 204 -27.86 0.06 -0.68
N GLU A 205 -29.07 -0.05 -1.24
CA GLU A 205 -29.30 -0.76 -2.49
C GLU A 205 -28.53 -0.11 -3.65
N GLU A 206 -28.51 1.23 -3.70
CA GLU A 206 -27.73 1.94 -4.70
C GLU A 206 -26.23 1.72 -4.50
N LEU A 207 -25.73 1.84 -3.26
CA LEU A 207 -24.33 1.59 -2.93
C LEU A 207 -23.91 0.16 -3.31
N ASN A 208 -24.69 -0.85 -2.93
CA ASN A 208 -24.46 -2.27 -3.27
C ASN A 208 -24.60 -2.56 -4.76
N SER A 209 -25.28 -1.70 -5.52
CA SER A 209 -25.31 -1.76 -6.99
C SER A 209 -24.06 -1.17 -7.65
N CYS A 210 -23.31 -0.32 -6.93
CA CYS A 210 -22.18 0.45 -7.47
C CYS A 210 -20.82 0.02 -6.92
N ILE A 211 -20.76 -0.55 -5.72
CA ILE A 211 -19.55 -0.82 -4.96
C ILE A 211 -19.50 -2.31 -4.60
N GLU A 212 -18.31 -2.89 -4.66
CA GLU A 212 -18.01 -4.20 -4.10
C GLU A 212 -16.88 -4.06 -3.08
N ALA A 213 -17.05 -4.70 -1.92
CA ALA A 213 -16.03 -4.82 -0.90
C ALA A 213 -15.34 -6.19 -1.02
N TRP A 214 -14.02 -6.17 -0.83
CA TRP A 214 -13.16 -7.32 -1.03
C TRP A 214 -12.16 -7.44 0.10
N ARG A 215 -11.84 -8.68 0.45
CA ARG A 215 -10.71 -9.05 1.31
C ARG A 215 -9.69 -9.81 0.49
N PHE A 216 -8.49 -9.26 0.37
CA PHE A 216 -7.35 -10.00 -0.14
C PHE A 216 -6.80 -10.93 0.96
N LEU A 217 -6.76 -12.22 0.64
CA LEU A 217 -6.32 -13.33 1.47
C LEU A 217 -4.96 -13.81 0.95
N PRO A 218 -3.84 -13.30 1.47
CA PRO A 218 -2.52 -13.73 1.01
C PRO A 218 -2.25 -15.18 1.45
N SER A 219 -1.71 -15.96 0.52
CA SER A 219 -1.08 -17.25 0.79
C SER A 219 0.44 -17.12 0.93
N GLU A 220 1.02 -16.10 0.30
CA GLU A 220 2.43 -15.76 0.35
C GLU A 220 2.62 -14.25 0.49
N MET A 221 3.59 -13.84 1.31
CA MET A 221 4.01 -12.45 1.44
C MET A 221 5.52 -12.35 1.49
N GLU A 222 6.06 -11.27 0.92
CA GLU A 222 7.47 -10.94 0.98
C GLU A 222 7.64 -9.51 1.50
N LYS A 223 8.52 -9.34 2.48
CA LYS A 223 8.97 -8.05 3.01
C LYS A 223 10.38 -7.79 2.53
N MET A 224 10.58 -6.67 1.85
CA MET A 224 11.89 -6.22 1.42
C MET A 224 12.23 -4.88 2.06
N VAL A 225 13.43 -4.74 2.60
CA VAL A 225 13.92 -3.49 3.19
C VAL A 225 15.25 -3.12 2.55
N GLY A 226 15.32 -1.92 2.02
CA GLY A 226 16.52 -1.43 1.33
C GLY A 226 16.62 0.08 1.32
N GLY A 227 17.68 0.63 0.74
CA GLY A 227 17.86 2.07 0.58
C GLY A 227 19.02 2.38 -0.35
N THR A 228 19.25 3.66 -0.66
CA THR A 228 20.34 4.06 -1.55
C THR A 228 21.74 3.78 -0.99
N ASP A 229 21.84 3.63 0.34
CA ASP A 229 23.09 3.42 1.06
C ASP A 229 23.38 1.93 1.29
N GLU A 230 22.50 1.04 0.84
CA GLU A 230 22.60 -0.41 0.99
C GLU A 230 22.89 -1.04 -0.37
N ILE A 231 23.90 -1.93 -0.42
CA ILE A 231 24.28 -2.62 -1.66
C ILE A 231 23.24 -3.68 -2.03
N MET A 232 22.59 -4.26 -1.03
CA MET A 232 21.58 -5.31 -1.20
C MET A 232 20.40 -5.05 -0.27
N TRP A 233 19.22 -5.48 -0.70
CA TRP A 233 17.98 -5.41 0.08
C TRP A 233 17.83 -6.64 0.96
N ASP A 234 17.48 -6.43 2.23
CA ASP A 234 17.06 -7.50 3.12
C ASP A 234 15.69 -8.03 2.68
N ARG A 235 15.53 -9.35 2.69
CA ARG A 235 14.33 -10.04 2.17
C ARG A 235 13.86 -11.12 3.13
N TRP A 236 12.57 -11.10 3.43
CA TRP A 236 11.90 -12.11 4.24
C TRP A 236 10.66 -12.61 3.53
N GLU A 237 10.55 -13.93 3.43
CA GLU A 237 9.43 -14.65 2.83
C GLU A 237 8.57 -15.28 3.93
N PHE A 238 7.26 -15.12 3.79
CA PHE A 238 6.24 -15.68 4.67
C PHE A 238 5.28 -16.48 3.79
N ARG A 239 5.01 -17.73 4.15
CA ARG A 239 4.10 -18.61 3.39
C ARG A 239 3.17 -19.35 4.34
N LYS A 240 1.90 -19.46 3.96
CA LYS A 240 0.97 -20.36 4.64
C LYS A 240 1.26 -21.80 4.24
N GLU A 241 0.90 -22.74 5.11
CA GLU A 241 0.78 -24.14 4.70
C GLU A 241 -0.38 -24.32 3.71
N GLU A 242 -0.26 -25.28 2.80
CA GLU A 242 -1.31 -25.56 1.83
C GLU A 242 -2.60 -25.96 2.56
N GLY A 243 -3.67 -25.18 2.37
CA GLY A 243 -4.95 -25.37 3.05
C GLY A 243 -4.98 -24.93 4.52
N SER A 244 -3.93 -24.26 5.01
CA SER A 244 -3.86 -23.72 6.36
C SER A 244 -3.99 -22.20 6.37
N GLU A 245 -4.57 -21.66 7.45
CA GLU A 245 -4.55 -20.22 7.72
C GLU A 245 -3.31 -19.78 8.49
N VAL A 246 -2.49 -20.73 8.94
CA VAL A 246 -1.32 -20.50 9.79
C VAL A 246 -0.10 -20.19 8.91
N TRP A 247 0.60 -19.12 9.25
CA TRP A 247 1.88 -18.74 8.64
C TRP A 247 3.00 -19.65 9.14
N LYS A 248 3.87 -20.09 8.23
CA LYS A 248 5.16 -20.68 8.60
C LYS A 248 6.11 -19.61 9.12
N ASP A 249 7.15 -20.06 9.80
CA ASP A 249 8.28 -19.21 10.21
C ASP A 249 8.84 -18.43 9.02
N ALA A 250 9.16 -17.16 9.28
CA ALA A 250 9.71 -16.26 8.29
C ALA A 250 11.06 -16.80 7.79
N ARG A 251 11.19 -16.97 6.48
CA ARG A 251 12.43 -17.40 5.84
C ARG A 251 13.19 -16.20 5.32
N GLN A 252 14.39 -15.96 5.85
CA GLN A 252 15.29 -14.97 5.26
C GLN A 252 15.80 -15.48 3.90
N LEU A 253 15.61 -14.67 2.87
CA LEU A 253 16.09 -14.97 1.53
C LEU A 253 17.48 -14.35 1.30
N MET A 254 18.16 -14.80 0.24
CA MET A 254 19.37 -14.13 -0.22
C MET A 254 19.05 -12.67 -0.56
N PRO A 255 19.85 -11.71 -0.06
CA PRO A 255 19.66 -10.30 -0.38
C PRO A 255 19.67 -10.05 -1.88
N TYR A 256 18.82 -9.11 -2.34
CA TYR A 256 18.72 -8.70 -3.75
C TYR A 256 19.59 -7.48 -4.05
#